data_AF-A0A836KEZ0-F1
#
_entry.id   AF-A0A836KEZ0-F1
#
_cell.length_a   1.000
_cell.length_b   1.000
_cell.length_c   1.000
_cell.angle_alpha   90.00
_cell.angle_beta   90.00
_cell.angle_gamma   90.00
#
_symmetry.space_group_name_H-M   'P 1'
#
loop_
_entity.id
_entity.type
_entity.pdbx_description
1 polymer ?
#
loop_
_entity_poly.entity_id
_entity_poly.type
_entity_poly.pdbx_seq_one_letter_code
_entity_poly.pdbx_strand_id
1 'polypeptide(L)'
;MPEVCISITEVQVGHVLGKGASTLKAIQCRTGATLEILKEGPQVKISADEEAKVAAASAEVRAIVANQENPDYEGPEGARLRRKANDLGKKRSSLFDEATKKREAGDHAGANKLVVLAKQAGEDMEDCHRKAAQAIARHNNEDKGKGETYFDMHGLRLEEAMEMLKTRIARLEEKPEGVVTEFEVIPGAGHHSVGGAQKLKGATKEYVTAKGYAYEEINAGTFLVKVPGLGEGVLSKPEEGDKAPSKSQKAAARRSTLKSCCVCM
;
A
#
# COMPACT_ATOMS: atom_id res chain seq x y z
N MET A 1 38.04 20.49 11.92
CA MET A 1 36.61 20.12 11.83
C MET A 1 36.52 18.89 10.97
N PRO A 2 36.05 17.76 11.50
CA PRO A 2 35.75 16.58 10.68
C PRO A 2 34.74 16.95 9.59
N GLU A 3 35.01 16.51 8.36
CA GLU A 3 34.14 16.69 7.21
C GLU A 3 34.00 15.37 6.45
N VAL A 4 32.78 15.08 5.99
CA VAL A 4 32.47 13.89 5.19
C VAL A 4 31.64 14.32 3.99
N CYS A 5 32.05 13.88 2.81
CA CYS A 5 31.30 14.06 1.57
C CYS A 5 30.64 12.74 1.17
N ILE A 6 29.33 12.78 0.92
CA ILE A 6 28.56 11.63 0.45
C ILE A 6 28.07 11.93 -0.96
N SER A 7 28.45 11.10 -1.93
CA SER A 7 27.90 11.13 -3.27
C SER A 7 26.49 10.54 -3.29
N ILE A 8 25.53 11.30 -3.79
CA ILE A 8 24.12 10.92 -3.94
C ILE A 8 23.66 11.20 -5.38
N THR A 9 22.42 10.84 -5.73
CA THR A 9 21.81 11.18 -7.03
C THR A 9 20.95 12.44 -6.93
N GLU A 10 20.61 13.08 -8.06
CA GLU A 10 19.74 14.29 -8.06
C GLU A 10 18.37 14.04 -7.41
N VAL A 11 17.83 12.82 -7.56
CA VAL A 11 16.58 12.40 -6.89
C VAL A 11 16.78 12.34 -5.38
N GLN A 12 17.89 11.74 -4.92
CA GLN A 12 18.22 11.62 -3.51
C GLN A 12 18.44 13.00 -2.86
N VAL A 13 18.95 14.00 -3.59
CA VAL A 13 19.09 15.39 -3.10
C VAL A 13 17.73 15.94 -2.65
N GLY A 14 16.67 15.75 -3.45
CA GLY A 14 15.32 16.19 -3.12
C GLY A 14 14.76 15.55 -1.84
N HIS A 15 15.11 14.28 -1.57
CA HIS A 15 14.67 13.56 -0.37
C HIS A 15 15.48 13.92 0.88
N VAL A 16 16.79 14.15 0.75
CA VAL A 16 17.63 14.65 1.83
C VAL A 16 17.20 16.06 2.23
N LEU A 17 16.77 16.89 1.27
CA LEU A 17 16.17 18.20 1.53
C LEU A 17 14.78 18.08 2.18
N GLY A 18 13.90 17.26 1.59
CA GLY A 18 12.48 17.25 1.91
C GLY A 18 11.73 18.48 1.38
N LYS A 19 10.39 18.48 1.51
CA LYS A 19 9.54 19.60 1.06
C LYS A 19 9.95 20.88 1.81
N GLY A 20 10.52 21.85 1.09
CA GLY A 20 11.00 23.11 1.66
C GLY A 20 12.23 23.00 2.58
N ALA A 21 13.12 22.02 2.34
CA ALA A 21 14.31 21.77 3.17
C ALA A 21 14.01 21.35 4.62
N SER A 22 12.81 20.82 4.89
CA SER A 22 12.35 20.43 6.23
C SER A 22 13.17 19.26 6.81
N THR A 23 13.49 18.26 5.99
CA THR A 23 14.29 17.10 6.41
C THR A 23 15.72 17.50 6.71
N LEU A 24 16.35 18.32 5.86
CA LEU A 24 17.71 18.81 6.07
C LEU A 24 17.82 19.61 7.37
N LYS A 25 16.88 20.52 7.64
CA LYS A 25 16.83 21.28 8.89
C LYS A 25 16.62 20.40 10.12
N ALA A 26 15.79 19.35 10.01
CA ALA A 26 15.57 18.41 11.09
C ALA A 26 16.85 17.63 11.44
N ILE A 27 17.61 17.17 10.44
CA ILE A 27 18.89 16.48 10.64
C ILE A 27 19.90 17.41 11.30
N GLN A 28 20.04 18.64 10.79
CA GLN A 28 20.92 19.65 11.37
C GLN A 28 20.58 19.94 12.84
N CYS A 29 19.29 20.07 13.16
CA CYS A 29 18.81 20.30 14.52
C CYS A 29 19.06 19.11 15.45
N ARG A 30 18.85 17.87 14.97
CA ARG A 30 19.01 16.65 15.78
C ARG A 30 20.47 16.29 16.02
N THR A 31 21.32 16.44 15.01
CA THR A 31 22.72 15.98 15.04
C THR A 31 23.71 17.08 15.40
N GLY A 32 23.30 18.35 15.28
CA GLY A 32 24.18 19.50 15.46
C GLY A 32 25.26 19.63 14.39
N ALA A 33 25.17 18.88 13.29
CA ALA A 33 26.06 18.98 12.14
C ALA A 33 25.50 19.96 11.11
N THR A 34 26.39 20.65 10.39
CA THR A 34 26.05 21.47 9.22
C THR A 34 26.04 20.59 7.98
N LEU A 35 24.96 20.68 7.21
CA LEU A 35 24.78 19.95 5.95
C LEU A 35 24.68 20.95 4.79
N GLU A 36 25.58 20.84 3.82
CA GLU A 36 25.63 21.66 2.62
C GLU A 36 25.57 20.77 1.37
N ILE A 37 24.78 21.16 0.37
CA ILE A 37 24.74 20.46 -0.92
C ILE A 37 25.65 21.21 -1.87
N LEU A 38 26.68 20.51 -2.36
CA LEU A 38 27.64 21.10 -3.29
C LEU A 38 26.98 21.28 -4.67
N LYS A 39 27.32 22.38 -5.35
CA LYS A 39 26.78 22.68 -6.69
C LYS A 39 27.54 21.97 -7.82
N GLU A 40 28.73 21.46 -7.54
CA GLU A 40 29.60 20.79 -8.52
C GLU A 40 29.29 19.29 -8.71
N GLY A 41 28.23 18.80 -8.07
CA GLY A 41 27.68 17.45 -8.25
C GLY A 41 26.66 17.15 -7.16
N PRO A 42 25.84 16.09 -7.29
CA PRO A 42 24.89 15.69 -6.25
C PRO A 42 25.64 15.10 -5.03
N GLN A 43 26.30 15.96 -4.25
CA GLN A 43 27.07 15.59 -3.08
C GLN A 43 26.60 16.39 -1.86
N VAL A 44 26.44 15.68 -0.74
CA VAL A 44 26.15 16.29 0.56
C VAL A 44 27.45 16.35 1.35
N LYS A 45 27.90 17.57 1.65
CA LYS A 45 28.99 17.84 2.56
C LYS A 45 28.43 17.99 3.97
N ILE A 46 28.96 17.19 4.90
CA ILE A 46 28.58 17.20 6.32
C ILE A 46 29.80 17.65 7.12
N SER A 47 29.65 18.70 7.92
CA SER A 47 30.70 19.23 8.79
C SER A 47 30.19 19.45 10.22
N ALA A 48 31.00 19.14 11.23
CA ALA A 48 30.66 19.41 12.63
C ALA A 48 31.91 19.63 13.49
N ASP A 49 31.70 20.04 14.74
CA ASP A 49 32.77 20.24 15.72
C ASP A 49 33.35 18.92 16.25
N GLU A 50 32.53 17.85 16.23
CA GLU A 50 32.88 16.52 16.75
C GLU A 50 32.66 15.42 15.72
N GLU A 51 33.56 14.45 15.68
CA GLU A 51 33.49 13.33 14.73
C GLU A 51 32.25 12.44 14.97
N ALA A 52 31.80 12.31 16.22
CA ALA A 52 30.57 11.61 16.57
C ALA A 52 29.32 12.25 15.96
N LYS A 53 29.27 13.59 15.88
CA LYS A 53 28.16 14.33 15.26
C LYS A 53 28.14 14.16 13.74
N VAL A 54 29.33 14.14 13.10
CA VAL A 54 29.47 13.83 11.66
C VAL A 54 29.08 12.38 11.38
N ALA A 55 29.46 11.44 12.23
CA ALA A 55 29.08 10.03 12.10
C ALA A 55 27.56 9.84 12.22
N ALA A 56 26.92 10.49 13.19
CA ALA A 56 25.46 10.45 13.34
C ALA A 56 24.73 11.06 12.11
N ALA A 57 25.13 12.26 11.67
CA ALA A 57 24.54 12.91 10.51
C ALA A 57 24.77 12.13 9.21
N SER A 58 25.98 11.58 9.00
CA SER A 58 26.27 10.74 7.83
C SER A 58 25.51 9.42 7.86
N ALA A 59 25.29 8.81 9.03
CA ALA A 59 24.43 7.64 9.17
C ALA A 59 22.98 7.95 8.83
N GLU A 60 22.45 9.10 9.26
CA GLU A 60 21.08 9.53 8.93
C GLU A 60 20.92 9.82 7.43
N VAL A 61 21.87 10.53 6.83
CA VAL A 61 21.84 10.79 5.38
C VAL A 61 21.95 9.49 4.60
N ARG A 62 22.84 8.57 4.99
CA ARG A 62 22.92 7.23 4.40
C ARG A 62 21.64 6.43 4.60
N ALA A 63 20.95 6.56 5.74
CA ALA A 63 19.67 5.90 5.97
C ALA A 63 18.57 6.47 5.07
N ILE A 64 18.54 7.78 4.83
CA ILE A 64 17.61 8.41 3.88
C ILE A 64 17.90 7.94 2.45
N VAL A 65 19.18 7.92 2.07
CA VAL A 65 19.65 7.42 0.77
C VAL A 65 19.30 5.93 0.60
N ALA A 66 19.53 5.10 1.61
CA ALA A 66 19.21 3.67 1.59
C ALA A 66 17.68 3.42 1.56
N ASN A 67 16.90 4.23 2.30
CA ASN A 67 15.44 4.19 2.22
C ASN A 67 14.91 4.66 0.86
N GLN A 68 15.66 5.48 0.12
CA GLN A 68 15.33 5.80 -1.28
C GLN A 68 15.68 4.64 -2.22
N GLU A 69 16.80 3.96 -1.97
CA GLU A 69 17.19 2.79 -2.76
C GLU A 69 16.25 1.59 -2.55
N ASN A 70 15.64 1.47 -1.36
CA ASN A 70 14.64 0.45 -1.05
C ASN A 70 13.56 1.00 -0.11
N PRO A 71 12.57 1.76 -0.62
CA PRO A 71 11.48 2.25 0.21
C PRO A 71 10.68 1.06 0.75
N ASP A 72 10.43 1.04 2.06
CA ASP A 72 9.63 0.00 2.69
C ASP A 72 8.15 0.15 2.30
N TYR A 73 7.82 -0.36 1.12
CA TYR A 73 6.47 -0.41 0.60
C TYR A 73 5.66 -1.58 1.17
N GLU A 74 6.30 -2.52 1.88
CA GLU A 74 5.62 -3.71 2.39
C GLU A 74 5.09 -3.50 3.83
N GLY A 75 5.69 -2.56 4.56
CA GLY A 75 5.39 -2.31 5.96
C GLY A 75 5.85 -3.46 6.86
N PRO A 76 5.82 -3.26 8.19
CA PRO A 76 6.40 -4.21 9.14
C PRO A 76 5.70 -5.57 9.14
N GLU A 77 4.37 -5.58 9.00
CA GLU A 77 3.58 -6.82 8.97
C GLU A 77 3.69 -7.53 7.62
N GLY A 78 3.56 -6.81 6.52
CA GLY A 78 3.69 -7.34 5.17
C GLY A 78 5.06 -7.98 4.95
N ALA A 79 6.13 -7.27 5.33
CA ALA A 79 7.51 -7.78 5.23
C ALA A 79 7.72 -9.05 6.07
N ARG A 80 7.13 -9.13 7.27
CA ARG A 80 7.22 -10.33 8.12
C ARG A 80 6.54 -11.54 7.47
N LEU A 81 5.33 -11.34 6.93
CA LEU A 81 4.58 -12.41 6.26
C LEU A 81 5.26 -12.81 4.95
N ARG A 82 5.82 -11.86 4.21
CA ARG A 82 6.58 -12.11 2.97
C ARG A 82 7.85 -12.91 3.24
N ARG A 83 8.59 -12.60 4.31
CA ARG A 83 9.73 -13.42 4.77
C ARG A 83 9.31 -14.86 5.08
N LYS A 84 8.24 -15.04 5.85
CA LYS A 84 7.71 -16.38 6.17
C LYS A 84 7.34 -17.17 4.91
N ALA A 85 6.68 -16.53 3.95
CA ALA A 85 6.34 -17.16 2.67
C ALA A 85 7.60 -17.55 1.88
N ASN A 86 8.60 -16.67 1.81
CA ASN A 86 9.87 -16.98 1.14
C ASN A 86 10.60 -18.16 1.79
N ASP A 87 10.56 -18.29 3.12
CA ASP A 87 11.17 -19.42 3.82
C ASP A 87 10.42 -20.74 3.55
N LEU A 88 9.09 -20.71 3.46
CA LEU A 88 8.30 -21.85 2.98
C LEU A 88 8.63 -22.21 1.53
N GLY A 89 8.86 -21.21 0.67
CA GLY A 89 9.32 -21.41 -0.70
C GLY A 89 10.68 -22.09 -0.79
N LYS A 90 11.65 -21.68 0.04
CA LYS A 90 12.96 -22.37 0.14
C LYS A 90 12.78 -23.82 0.57
N LYS A 91 11.95 -24.07 1.59
CA LYS A 91 11.64 -25.42 2.07
C LYS A 91 11.00 -26.28 0.98
N ARG A 92 10.05 -25.72 0.23
CA ARG A 92 9.41 -26.38 -0.92
C ARG A 92 10.45 -26.77 -1.96
N SER A 93 11.32 -25.86 -2.37
CA SER A 93 12.38 -26.14 -3.36
C SER A 93 13.30 -27.26 -2.87
N SER A 94 13.76 -27.19 -1.61
CA SER A 94 14.61 -28.25 -1.04
C SER A 94 13.93 -29.63 -1.02
N LEU A 95 12.63 -29.70 -0.71
CA LEU A 95 11.87 -30.95 -0.73
C LEU A 95 11.72 -31.50 -2.16
N PHE A 96 11.53 -30.65 -3.17
CA PHE A 96 11.50 -31.08 -4.57
C PHE A 96 12.87 -31.57 -5.05
N ASP A 97 13.95 -30.89 -4.65
CA ASP A 97 15.32 -31.31 -4.99
C ASP A 97 15.63 -32.68 -4.38
N GLU A 98 15.25 -32.90 -3.11
CA GLU A 98 15.41 -34.20 -2.45
C GLU A 98 14.53 -35.29 -3.09
N ALA A 99 13.28 -34.96 -3.43
CA ALA A 99 12.39 -35.88 -4.13
C ALA A 99 12.94 -36.30 -5.49
N THR A 100 13.57 -35.37 -6.22
CA THR A 100 14.21 -35.62 -7.51
C THR A 100 15.39 -36.58 -7.33
N LYS A 101 16.27 -36.33 -6.36
CA LYS A 101 17.40 -37.24 -6.03
C LYS A 101 16.93 -38.65 -5.66
N LYS A 102 15.86 -38.77 -4.86
CA LYS A 102 15.27 -40.07 -4.48
C LYS A 102 14.72 -40.81 -5.70
N ARG A 103 14.07 -40.10 -6.63
CA ARG A 103 13.54 -40.67 -7.86
C ARG A 103 14.66 -41.15 -8.79
N GLU A 104 15.75 -40.38 -8.90
CA GLU A 104 16.95 -40.75 -9.66
C GLU A 104 17.65 -41.97 -9.05
N ALA A 105 17.64 -42.12 -7.72
CA ALA A 105 18.15 -43.29 -7.01
C ALA A 105 17.23 -44.52 -7.06
N GLY A 106 16.10 -44.46 -7.76
CA GLY A 106 15.12 -45.56 -7.88
C GLY A 106 14.13 -45.70 -6.71
N ASP A 107 14.20 -44.83 -5.70
CA ASP A 107 13.24 -44.79 -4.59
C ASP A 107 12.02 -43.92 -4.94
N HIS A 108 11.13 -44.50 -5.76
CA HIS A 108 9.90 -43.82 -6.18
C HIS A 108 8.92 -43.57 -5.02
N ALA A 109 8.89 -44.47 -4.03
CA ALA A 109 7.99 -44.35 -2.89
C ALA A 109 8.40 -43.21 -1.95
N GLY A 110 9.69 -43.11 -1.63
CA GLY A 110 10.26 -42.00 -0.86
C GLY A 110 10.12 -40.67 -1.60
N ALA A 111 10.40 -40.65 -2.92
CA ALA A 111 10.22 -39.47 -3.75
C ALA A 111 8.77 -38.94 -3.73
N ASN A 112 7.77 -39.82 -3.89
CA ASN A 112 6.37 -39.41 -3.87
C ASN A 112 5.93 -38.83 -2.51
N LYS A 113 6.43 -39.37 -1.39
CA LYS A 113 6.17 -38.80 -0.05
C LYS A 113 6.72 -37.37 0.06
N LEU A 114 7.94 -37.14 -0.41
CA LEU A 114 8.56 -35.81 -0.41
C LEU A 114 7.81 -34.83 -1.32
N VAL A 115 7.32 -35.29 -2.48
CA VAL A 115 6.47 -34.47 -3.37
C VAL A 115 5.19 -34.02 -2.68
N VAL A 116 4.52 -34.90 -1.94
CA VAL A 116 3.30 -34.52 -1.18
C VAL A 116 3.63 -33.44 -0.15
N LEU A 117 4.73 -33.59 0.59
CA LEU A 117 5.19 -32.57 1.55
C LEU A 117 5.56 -31.24 0.86
N ALA A 118 6.18 -31.31 -0.32
CA ALA A 118 6.56 -30.13 -1.09
C ALA A 118 5.32 -29.39 -1.64
N LYS A 119 4.27 -30.12 -2.03
CA LYS A 119 2.98 -29.55 -2.42
C LYS A 119 2.32 -28.83 -1.24
N GLN A 120 2.26 -29.46 -0.07
CA GLN A 120 1.72 -28.83 1.13
C GLN A 120 2.49 -27.56 1.50
N ALA A 121 3.82 -27.60 1.45
CA ALA A 121 4.64 -26.41 1.69
C ALA A 121 4.40 -25.30 0.64
N GLY A 122 4.01 -25.68 -0.58
CA GLY A 122 3.57 -24.74 -1.62
C GLY A 122 2.24 -24.08 -1.29
N GLU A 123 1.24 -24.84 -0.85
CA GLU A 123 -0.06 -24.30 -0.42
C GLU A 123 0.11 -23.33 0.75
N ASP A 124 0.89 -23.72 1.77
CA ASP A 124 1.19 -22.87 2.92
C ASP A 124 1.93 -21.58 2.51
N MET A 125 2.81 -21.68 1.51
CA MET A 125 3.56 -20.54 0.95
C MET A 125 2.62 -19.56 0.25
N GLU A 126 1.75 -20.04 -0.64
CA GLU A 126 0.79 -19.20 -1.35
C GLU A 126 -0.18 -18.51 -0.38
N ASP A 127 -0.64 -19.23 0.64
CA ASP A 127 -1.46 -18.65 1.69
C ASP A 127 -0.76 -17.55 2.47
N CYS A 128 0.54 -17.72 2.75
CA CYS A 128 1.34 -16.67 3.39
C CYS A 128 1.58 -15.49 2.44
N HIS A 129 1.80 -15.72 1.14
CA HIS A 129 1.91 -14.66 0.14
C HIS A 129 0.62 -13.85 0.01
N ARG A 130 -0.53 -14.53 -0.05
CA ARG A 130 -1.86 -13.89 -0.07
C ARG A 130 -2.10 -13.04 1.17
N LYS A 131 -1.78 -13.55 2.37
CA LYS A 131 -1.87 -12.78 3.62
C LYS A 131 -0.92 -11.58 3.63
N ALA A 132 0.31 -11.75 3.12
CA ALA A 132 1.27 -10.67 2.99
C ALA A 132 0.73 -9.58 2.05
N ALA A 133 0.25 -9.94 0.87
CA ALA A 133 -0.33 -9.01 -0.10
C ALA A 133 -1.48 -8.20 0.49
N GLN A 134 -2.38 -8.84 1.26
CA GLN A 134 -3.45 -8.16 1.97
C GLN A 134 -2.92 -7.16 3.00
N ALA A 135 -1.95 -7.55 3.82
CA ALA A 135 -1.34 -6.64 4.80
C ALA A 135 -0.66 -5.44 4.13
N ILE A 136 0.08 -5.68 3.05
CA ILE A 136 0.75 -4.64 2.25
C ILE A 136 -0.29 -3.69 1.65
N ALA A 137 -1.35 -4.22 1.03
CA ALA A 137 -2.39 -3.41 0.42
C ALA A 137 -3.17 -2.59 1.46
N ARG A 138 -3.46 -3.15 2.65
CA ARG A 138 -4.06 -2.40 3.75
C ARG A 138 -3.15 -1.25 4.18
N HIS A 139 -1.87 -1.54 4.41
CA HIS A 139 -0.89 -0.54 4.81
C HIS A 139 -0.75 0.60 3.78
N ASN A 140 -0.71 0.26 2.50
CA ASN A 140 -0.50 1.25 1.44
C ASN A 140 -1.76 2.04 1.09
N ASN A 141 -2.95 1.56 1.45
CA ASN A 141 -4.22 2.14 1.01
C ASN A 141 -5.13 2.57 2.16
N GLU A 142 -5.49 1.64 3.06
CA GLU A 142 -6.43 1.89 4.15
C GLU A 142 -5.82 2.87 5.16
N ASP A 143 -4.55 2.67 5.55
CA ASP A 143 -3.86 3.54 6.51
C ASP A 143 -3.63 4.96 5.98
N LYS A 144 -3.62 5.16 4.65
CA LYS A 144 -3.44 6.48 4.02
C LYS A 144 -4.74 7.30 3.96
N GLY A 145 -5.90 6.72 4.32
CA GLY A 145 -7.17 7.46 4.42
C GLY A 145 -7.74 8.00 3.11
N LYS A 146 -7.25 7.54 1.95
CA LYS A 146 -7.69 8.01 0.62
C LYS A 146 -8.93 7.29 0.07
N GLY A 147 -9.50 6.35 0.82
CA GLY A 147 -10.74 5.66 0.46
C GLY A 147 -10.62 4.72 -0.75
N GLU A 148 -11.76 4.46 -1.39
CA GLU A 148 -11.89 3.48 -2.48
C GLU A 148 -11.41 4.00 -3.86
N THR A 149 -11.17 5.30 -3.98
CA THR A 149 -10.75 5.96 -5.23
C THR A 149 -9.24 6.02 -5.42
N TYR A 150 -8.49 5.34 -4.56
CA TYR A 150 -7.02 5.31 -4.58
C TYR A 150 -6.53 3.88 -4.43
N PHE A 151 -5.58 3.47 -5.29
CA PHE A 151 -4.95 2.16 -5.19
C PHE A 151 -3.45 2.21 -5.47
N ASP A 152 -2.68 2.03 -4.41
CA ASP A 152 -1.24 1.88 -4.42
C ASP A 152 -0.86 0.40 -4.45
N MET A 153 -0.15 0.01 -5.52
CA MET A 153 0.26 -1.37 -5.80
C MET A 153 1.74 -1.61 -5.47
N HIS A 154 2.45 -0.62 -4.90
CA HIS A 154 3.84 -0.83 -4.51
C HIS A 154 3.98 -2.00 -3.51
N GLY A 155 5.05 -2.77 -3.64
CA GLY A 155 5.33 -3.94 -2.80
C GLY A 155 4.47 -5.18 -3.11
N LEU A 156 3.45 -5.07 -3.98
CA LEU A 156 2.66 -6.21 -4.43
C LEU A 156 3.32 -6.90 -5.63
N ARG A 157 3.14 -8.22 -5.72
CA ARG A 157 3.53 -8.97 -6.93
C ARG A 157 2.50 -8.76 -8.03
N LEU A 158 2.89 -9.02 -9.29
CA LEU A 158 2.06 -8.78 -10.47
C LEU A 158 0.65 -9.39 -10.34
N GLU A 159 0.56 -10.68 -10.04
CA GLU A 159 -0.72 -11.40 -9.95
C GLU A 159 -1.57 -10.87 -8.80
N GLU A 160 -0.98 -10.70 -7.61
CA GLU A 160 -1.64 -10.17 -6.41
C GLU A 160 -2.23 -8.78 -6.67
N ALA A 161 -1.44 -7.90 -7.28
CA ALA A 161 -1.85 -6.52 -7.53
C ALA A 161 -2.96 -6.45 -8.58
N MET A 162 -2.87 -7.25 -9.64
CA MET A 162 -3.89 -7.28 -10.70
C MET A 162 -5.21 -7.90 -10.20
N GLU A 163 -5.17 -8.92 -9.34
CA GLU A 163 -6.36 -9.45 -8.69
C GLU A 163 -7.07 -8.38 -7.85
N MET A 164 -6.32 -7.68 -6.99
CA MET A 164 -6.86 -6.59 -6.18
C MET A 164 -7.38 -5.41 -7.01
N LEU A 165 -6.68 -5.06 -8.10
CA LEU A 165 -7.12 -4.02 -9.04
C LEU A 165 -8.49 -4.37 -9.63
N LYS A 166 -8.66 -5.62 -10.10
CA LYS A 166 -9.92 -6.13 -10.65
C LYS A 166 -11.05 -6.06 -9.62
N THR A 167 -10.80 -6.51 -8.39
CA THR A 167 -11.80 -6.44 -7.32
C THR A 167 -12.21 -5.01 -6.99
N ARG A 168 -11.27 -4.06 -6.96
CA ARG A 168 -11.57 -2.65 -6.69
C ARG A 168 -12.36 -2.01 -7.83
N ILE A 169 -11.96 -2.25 -9.08
CA ILE A 169 -12.69 -1.75 -10.24
C ILE A 169 -14.10 -2.33 -10.30
N ALA A 170 -14.29 -3.62 -9.99
CA ALA A 170 -15.62 -4.22 -9.91
C ALA A 170 -16.53 -3.50 -8.88
N ARG A 171 -16.00 -3.13 -7.71
CA ARG A 171 -16.77 -2.33 -6.73
C ARG A 171 -17.10 -0.92 -7.23
N LEU A 172 -16.23 -0.32 -8.03
CA LEU A 172 -16.51 0.98 -8.66
C LEU A 172 -17.55 0.84 -9.76
N GLU A 173 -17.55 -0.27 -10.49
CA GLU A 173 -18.56 -0.64 -11.50
C GLU A 173 -19.95 -0.90 -10.84
N GLU A 174 -20.02 -1.35 -9.58
CA GLU A 174 -21.30 -1.54 -8.86
C GLU A 174 -22.05 -0.23 -8.55
N LYS A 175 -21.40 0.93 -8.69
CA LYS A 175 -22.04 2.25 -8.47
C LYS A 175 -23.11 2.53 -9.53
N PRO A 176 -24.12 3.36 -9.22
CA PRO A 176 -25.22 3.63 -10.15
C PRO A 176 -24.73 4.23 -11.47
N GLU A 177 -25.41 3.86 -12.55
CA GLU A 177 -25.18 4.41 -13.89
C GLU A 177 -25.21 5.96 -13.88
N GLY A 178 -24.18 6.55 -14.51
CA GLY A 178 -24.00 8.00 -14.59
C GLY A 178 -22.99 8.57 -13.58
N VAL A 179 -22.58 7.81 -12.56
CA VAL A 179 -21.48 8.21 -11.68
C VAL A 179 -20.15 7.79 -12.29
N VAL A 180 -19.34 8.76 -12.71
CA VAL A 180 -17.96 8.50 -13.12
C VAL A 180 -17.05 8.74 -11.92
N THR A 181 -16.36 7.68 -11.47
CA THR A 181 -15.38 7.78 -10.38
C THR A 181 -13.99 7.92 -10.98
N GLU A 182 -13.26 8.96 -10.57
CA GLU A 182 -11.82 9.07 -10.83
C GLU A 182 -11.06 8.15 -9.87
N PHE A 183 -10.37 7.16 -10.41
CA PHE A 183 -9.65 6.14 -9.67
C PHE A 183 -8.14 6.29 -9.89
N GLU A 184 -7.43 6.74 -8.86
CA GLU A 184 -5.98 6.93 -8.87
C GLU A 184 -5.29 5.57 -8.64
N VAL A 185 -4.57 5.06 -9.64
CA VAL A 185 -3.84 3.79 -9.59
C VAL A 185 -2.34 4.04 -9.69
N ILE A 186 -1.58 3.52 -8.72
CA ILE A 186 -0.14 3.69 -8.63
C ILE A 186 0.54 2.31 -8.74
N PRO A 187 0.81 1.81 -9.97
CA PRO A 187 1.53 0.56 -10.20
C PRO A 187 3.04 0.64 -9.89
N GLY A 188 3.55 1.85 -9.70
CA GLY A 188 4.94 2.13 -9.36
C GLY A 188 5.81 2.55 -10.53
N ALA A 189 6.83 3.37 -10.24
CA ALA A 189 7.60 4.10 -11.25
C ALA A 189 8.72 3.28 -11.93
N GLY A 190 8.92 2.02 -11.57
CA GLY A 190 9.90 1.14 -12.24
C GLY A 190 11.38 1.44 -11.99
N HIS A 191 11.74 2.55 -11.33
CA HIS A 191 13.13 3.01 -11.22
C HIS A 191 14.07 2.11 -10.40
N HIS A 192 13.55 1.25 -9.50
CA HIS A 192 14.38 0.44 -8.59
C HIS A 192 14.03 -1.07 -8.57
N SER A 193 13.01 -1.49 -9.31
CA SER A 193 12.59 -2.88 -9.29
C SER A 193 13.28 -3.66 -10.40
N VAL A 194 14.12 -4.62 -10.01
CA VAL A 194 14.68 -5.64 -10.89
C VAL A 194 13.52 -6.37 -11.60
N GLY A 195 13.23 -5.99 -12.85
CA GLY A 195 12.30 -6.67 -13.78
C GLY A 195 10.80 -6.72 -13.42
N GLY A 196 10.38 -6.25 -12.24
CA GLY A 196 9.02 -6.44 -11.71
C GLY A 196 8.03 -5.30 -11.95
N ALA A 197 8.34 -4.06 -11.51
CA ALA A 197 7.34 -2.98 -11.55
C ALA A 197 7.08 -2.43 -12.95
N GLN A 198 8.01 -2.59 -13.90
CA GLN A 198 7.76 -2.29 -15.31
C GLN A 198 6.65 -3.19 -15.89
N LYS A 199 6.55 -4.45 -15.42
CA LYS A 199 5.49 -5.38 -15.85
C LYS A 199 4.13 -5.00 -15.27
N LEU A 200 4.09 -4.53 -14.01
CA LEU A 200 2.88 -4.05 -13.35
C LEU A 200 2.26 -2.86 -14.09
N LYS A 201 3.09 -1.88 -14.48
CA LYS A 201 2.64 -0.74 -15.28
C LYS A 201 2.03 -1.17 -16.61
N GLY A 202 2.70 -2.06 -17.35
CA GLY A 202 2.20 -2.61 -18.61
C GLY A 202 0.86 -3.34 -18.45
N ALA A 203 0.78 -4.27 -17.50
CA ALA A 203 -0.43 -5.05 -17.24
C ALA A 203 -1.63 -4.18 -16.80
N THR A 204 -1.38 -3.14 -16.01
CA THR A 204 -2.42 -2.18 -15.60
C THR A 204 -2.98 -1.45 -16.82
N LYS A 205 -2.10 -0.92 -17.69
CA LYS A 205 -2.49 -0.22 -18.91
C LYS A 205 -3.28 -1.10 -19.87
N GLU A 206 -2.82 -2.33 -20.08
CA GLU A 206 -3.51 -3.32 -20.91
C GLU A 206 -4.91 -3.63 -20.37
N TYR A 207 -5.04 -3.84 -19.06
CA TYR A 207 -6.32 -4.13 -18.42
C TYR A 207 -7.33 -2.97 -18.56
N VAL A 208 -6.90 -1.74 -18.29
CA VAL A 208 -7.75 -0.54 -18.41
C VAL A 208 -8.18 -0.31 -19.85
N THR A 209 -7.26 -0.49 -20.82
CA THR A 209 -7.55 -0.36 -22.25
C THR A 209 -8.52 -1.45 -22.71
N ALA A 210 -8.35 -2.69 -22.27
CA ALA A 210 -9.23 -3.81 -22.59
C ALA A 210 -10.66 -3.61 -22.06
N LYS A 211 -10.80 -2.94 -20.91
CA LYS A 211 -12.10 -2.55 -20.34
C LYS A 211 -12.74 -1.34 -21.05
N GLY A 212 -11.99 -0.61 -21.88
CA GLY A 212 -12.48 0.58 -22.58
C GLY A 212 -12.60 1.82 -21.70
N TYR A 213 -11.92 1.86 -20.56
CA TYR A 213 -11.96 3.02 -19.65
C TYR A 213 -10.98 4.11 -20.08
N ALA A 214 -11.41 5.36 -19.99
CA ALA A 214 -10.54 6.51 -20.23
C ALA A 214 -9.54 6.63 -19.07
N TYR A 215 -8.26 6.84 -19.38
CA TYR A 215 -7.24 7.07 -18.38
C TYR A 215 -6.27 8.17 -18.80
N GLU A 216 -5.71 8.84 -17.80
CA GLU A 216 -4.65 9.85 -17.97
C GLU A 216 -3.44 9.46 -17.13
N GLU A 217 -2.23 9.63 -17.67
CA GLU A 217 -0.99 9.39 -16.94
C GLU A 217 -0.50 10.72 -16.35
N ILE A 218 -0.71 10.93 -15.04
CA ILE A 218 -0.34 12.18 -14.36
C ILE A 218 1.19 12.28 -14.22
N ASN A 219 1.83 11.16 -13.90
CA ASN A 219 3.27 11.05 -13.75
C ASN A 219 3.74 9.65 -14.16
N ALA A 220 5.07 9.44 -14.20
CA ALA A 220 5.70 8.21 -14.69
C ALA A 220 5.26 6.90 -13.98
N GLY A 221 4.48 6.96 -12.90
CA GLY A 221 3.96 5.80 -12.18
C GLY A 221 2.54 5.95 -11.63
N THR A 222 1.74 6.93 -12.08
CA THR A 222 0.37 7.18 -11.59
C THR A 222 -0.59 7.35 -12.75
N PHE A 223 -1.66 6.55 -12.74
CA PHE A 223 -2.75 6.60 -13.70
C PHE A 223 -4.02 7.08 -13.02
N LEU A 224 -4.70 8.04 -13.62
CA LEU A 224 -6.05 8.44 -13.23
C LEU A 224 -7.03 7.79 -14.20
N VAL A 225 -7.73 6.75 -13.74
CA VAL A 225 -8.68 5.98 -14.54
C VAL A 225 -10.09 6.46 -14.25
N LYS A 226 -10.86 6.81 -15.28
CA LYS A 226 -12.28 7.17 -15.15
C LYS A 226 -13.12 5.91 -15.28
N VAL A 227 -13.59 5.41 -14.14
CA VAL A 227 -14.42 4.19 -14.08
C VAL A 227 -15.89 4.60 -14.02
N PRO A 228 -16.71 4.25 -15.02
CA PRO A 228 -18.15 4.46 -14.97
C PRO A 228 -18.80 3.45 -14.02
N GLY A 229 -19.79 3.90 -13.25
CA GLY A 229 -20.75 3.03 -12.58
C GLY A 229 -21.65 2.36 -13.64
N LEU A 230 -21.81 1.04 -13.50
CA LEU A 230 -22.63 0.17 -14.35
C LEU A 230 -23.78 -0.47 -13.55
N GLY A 231 -23.94 -0.12 -12.28
CA GLY A 231 -25.04 -0.61 -11.46
C GLY A 231 -26.36 -0.10 -12.02
N GLU A 232 -27.29 -1.01 -12.33
CA GLU A 232 -28.67 -0.67 -12.67
C GLU A 232 -29.22 0.21 -11.56
N GLY A 233 -29.37 1.50 -11.85
CA GLY A 233 -29.93 2.44 -10.90
C GLY A 233 -31.33 1.97 -10.54
N VAL A 234 -31.58 1.70 -9.26
CA VAL A 234 -32.95 1.71 -8.75
C VAL A 234 -33.43 3.15 -8.89
N LEU A 235 -33.99 3.47 -10.05
CA LEU A 235 -34.81 4.64 -10.32
C LEU A 235 -36.09 4.49 -9.49
N SER A 236 -36.02 4.76 -8.19
CA SER A 236 -37.23 5.14 -7.46
C SER A 236 -37.68 6.49 -8.01
N LYS A 237 -38.71 6.46 -8.86
CA LYS A 237 -39.42 7.66 -9.32
C LYS A 237 -39.73 8.57 -8.13
N PRO A 238 -39.61 9.90 -8.27
CA PRO A 238 -40.16 10.81 -7.28
C PRO A 238 -41.69 10.76 -7.37
N GLU A 239 -42.36 10.26 -6.32
CA GLU A 239 -43.80 10.49 -6.20
C GLU A 239 -44.03 11.92 -5.73
N GLU A 240 -44.58 12.71 -6.66
CA GLU A 240 -44.98 14.09 -6.48
C GLU A 240 -46.38 14.15 -5.85
N GLY A 241 -46.43 14.62 -4.61
CA GLY A 241 -47.54 15.43 -4.10
C GLY A 241 -48.72 14.69 -3.48
N ASP A 242 -48.82 14.78 -2.15
CA ASP A 242 -50.12 15.06 -1.55
C ASP A 242 -50.03 16.20 -0.54
N LYS A 243 -50.92 17.17 -0.75
CA LYS A 243 -50.95 18.47 -0.09
C LYS A 243 -51.37 18.31 1.37
N ALA A 244 -50.70 19.06 2.24
CA ALA A 244 -51.19 19.35 3.58
C ALA A 244 -52.62 19.94 3.54
N PRO A 245 -53.40 19.71 4.61
CA PRO A 245 -54.18 20.79 5.18
C PRO A 245 -53.74 21.11 6.60
N SER A 246 -53.77 22.41 6.85
CA SER A 246 -53.30 23.13 8.01
C SER A 246 -54.27 23.11 9.21
N LYS A 247 -53.69 23.25 10.41
CA LYS A 247 -54.21 23.91 11.63
C LYS A 247 -55.43 23.29 12.34
N SER A 248 -55.29 23.01 13.64
CA SER A 248 -55.83 23.86 14.74
C SER A 248 -55.73 23.20 16.13
N GLN A 249 -55.00 23.84 17.04
CA GLN A 249 -55.36 24.19 18.43
C GLN A 249 -56.21 23.22 19.29
N LYS A 250 -55.70 22.81 20.48
CA LYS A 250 -55.98 23.40 21.82
C LYS A 250 -55.73 22.40 22.98
N ALA A 251 -55.33 22.99 24.10
CA ALA A 251 -54.99 22.43 25.41
C ALA A 251 -56.07 21.57 26.09
N ALA A 252 -55.63 20.64 26.95
CA ALA A 252 -56.26 20.39 28.25
C ALA A 252 -55.28 19.72 29.22
N ALA A 253 -54.97 20.44 30.30
CA ALA A 253 -54.31 19.92 31.49
C ALA A 253 -55.27 19.02 32.28
N ARG A 254 -54.75 17.95 32.91
CA ARG A 254 -55.35 17.38 34.13
C ARG A 254 -54.26 16.82 35.05
N ARG A 255 -54.19 17.41 36.24
CA ARG A 255 -53.45 16.94 37.42
C ARG A 255 -54.02 15.60 37.88
N SER A 256 -53.17 14.71 38.39
CA SER A 256 -53.55 13.90 39.55
C SER A 256 -52.34 13.75 40.48
N THR A 257 -52.58 14.17 41.71
CA THR A 257 -51.69 14.12 42.88
C THR A 257 -52.10 12.93 43.75
N LEU A 258 -51.26 12.66 44.75
CA LEU A 258 -51.38 11.73 45.89
C LEU A 258 -50.77 10.34 45.65
N LYS A 259 -49.66 9.95 46.30
CA LYS A 259 -49.23 9.90 47.73
C LYS A 259 -49.30 8.46 48.23
N SER A 260 -48.16 8.00 48.75
CA SER A 260 -47.99 7.26 50.01
C SER A 260 -47.69 5.76 49.96
N CYS A 261 -46.88 5.38 50.97
CA CYS A 261 -46.42 4.07 51.47
C CYS A 261 -45.30 3.40 50.65
N CYS A 262 -44.04 3.30 51.13
CA CYS A 262 -43.55 2.60 52.34
C CYS A 262 -43.96 1.11 52.24
N VAL A 263 -43.06 0.14 52.11
CA VAL A 263 -42.21 -0.39 53.18
C VAL A 263 -41.12 -1.29 52.59
N CYS A 264 -39.94 -1.27 53.22
CA CYS A 264 -38.85 -2.22 53.09
C CYS A 264 -39.18 -3.55 53.79
N MET A 265 -38.91 -4.68 53.16
CA MET A 265 -38.34 -5.88 53.77
C MET A 265 -37.86 -6.84 52.69
#